data_AF-A0A6B1CYI5-F1
#
_entry.id   AF-A0A6B1CYI5-F1
#
_cell.length_a   1.000
_cell.length_b   1.000
_cell.length_c   1.000
_cell.angle_alpha   90.00
_cell.angle_beta   90.00
_cell.angle_gamma   90.00
#
_symmetry.space_group_name_H-M   'P 1'
#
loop_
_entity.id
_entity.type
_entity.pdbx_description
1 polymer ?
#
loop_
_entity_poly.entity_id
_entity_poly.type
_entity_poly.pdbx_seq_one_letter_code
_entity_poly.pdbx_strand_id
1 'polypeptide(L)'
;MEVARRCAVLNDVHNVYFSTQDACRFLSEHSGRGVRGDVVDIDPFGSPAPYVDCAIRATRYNGMLAMTATDLQVLGGLHNKACQRIYGGTPLKTVYHAEISIRLILGCLTQVAGRLGAGIVPLYVESHMHYHRVYVRVLSTPVPDNLGYLVQCMSCGSRGDSEHYGGCSDTKSRAGPLWVGGIFDSEFVRAMIGHSGNDAYTRHLQMCYDEAGMPPTFYTSDEIASSIKSGPPPLKTMISALKDAGFAASHTSFSPTGFRTDASIGDVCDVMASM
;
A
#
# COMPACT_ATOMS: atom_id res chain seq x y z
N MET A 1 0.84 -23.40 20.06
CA MET A 1 1.85 -23.07 21.08
C MET A 1 2.97 -24.11 21.16
N GLU A 2 2.68 -25.40 21.32
CA GLU A 2 3.71 -26.45 21.38
C GLU A 2 4.66 -26.45 20.17
N VAL A 3 4.08 -26.35 18.96
CA VAL A 3 4.85 -26.23 17.71
C VAL A 3 5.81 -25.04 17.74
N ALA A 4 5.35 -23.87 18.17
CA ALA A 4 6.19 -22.66 18.23
C ALA A 4 7.36 -22.82 19.21
N ARG A 5 7.14 -23.44 20.38
CA ARG A 5 8.21 -23.77 21.34
C ARG A 5 9.22 -24.73 20.73
N ARG A 6 8.75 -25.78 20.07
CA ARG A 6 9.61 -26.75 19.39
C ARG A 6 10.44 -26.09 18.29
N CYS A 7 9.85 -25.19 17.50
CA CYS A 7 10.57 -24.41 16.49
C CYS A 7 11.67 -23.55 17.12
N ALA A 8 11.41 -22.85 18.22
CA ALA A 8 12.43 -22.06 18.90
C ALA A 8 13.59 -22.92 19.41
N VAL A 9 13.30 -24.09 20.00
CA VAL A 9 14.34 -25.05 20.45
C VAL A 9 15.16 -25.57 19.27
N LEU A 10 14.51 -25.94 18.16
CA LEU A 10 15.19 -26.46 16.97
C LEU A 10 16.12 -25.42 16.31
N ASN A 11 15.85 -24.12 16.49
CA ASN A 11 16.61 -23.03 15.89
C ASN A 11 17.48 -22.27 16.92
N ASP A 12 17.66 -22.82 18.12
CA ASP A 12 18.48 -22.22 19.20
C ASP A 12 18.09 -20.77 19.56
N VAL A 13 16.78 -20.47 19.50
CA VAL A 13 16.26 -19.13 19.80
C VAL A 13 16.02 -19.01 21.30
N HIS A 14 16.77 -18.12 21.95
CA HIS A 14 16.64 -17.78 23.37
C HIS A 14 15.86 -16.47 23.57
N ASN A 15 15.55 -16.13 24.83
CA ASN A 15 14.82 -14.91 25.20
C ASN A 15 13.45 -14.76 24.52
N VAL A 16 12.76 -15.88 24.33
CA VAL A 16 11.43 -15.93 23.69
C VAL A 16 10.34 -16.10 24.74
N TYR A 17 9.24 -15.37 24.56
CA TYR A 17 8.02 -15.51 25.34
C TYR A 17 6.88 -16.01 24.45
N PHE A 18 6.08 -16.95 24.95
CA PHE A 18 4.93 -17.50 24.24
C PHE A 18 3.65 -17.28 25.03
N SER A 19 2.58 -16.87 24.34
CA SER A 19 1.26 -16.64 24.93
C SER A 19 0.16 -17.42 24.19
N THR A 20 -0.87 -17.85 24.91
CA THR A 20 -2.17 -18.33 24.37
C THR A 20 -3.29 -17.31 24.60
N GLN A 21 -2.96 -16.12 25.12
CA GLN A 21 -3.95 -15.08 25.29
C GLN A 21 -4.50 -14.65 23.94
N ASP A 22 -5.73 -14.12 23.96
CA ASP A 22 -6.24 -13.35 22.83
C ASP A 22 -5.23 -12.25 22.45
N ALA A 23 -5.06 -12.01 21.15
CA ALA A 23 -4.03 -11.10 20.64
C ALA A 23 -4.22 -9.67 21.15
N CYS A 24 -5.46 -9.16 21.22
CA CYS A 24 -5.72 -7.82 21.73
C CYS A 24 -5.40 -7.73 23.23
N ARG A 25 -5.69 -8.79 24.00
CA ARG A 25 -5.32 -8.85 25.41
C ARG A 25 -3.80 -8.85 25.60
N PHE A 26 -3.08 -9.69 24.86
CA PHE A 26 -1.63 -9.75 24.89
C PHE A 26 -0.99 -8.40 24.53
N LEU A 27 -1.44 -7.76 23.45
CA LEU A 27 -0.94 -6.45 23.01
C LEU A 27 -1.26 -5.34 24.03
N SER A 28 -2.40 -5.43 24.72
CA SER A 28 -2.77 -4.48 25.78
C SER A 28 -1.79 -4.52 26.95
N GLU A 29 -1.30 -5.70 27.33
CA GLU A 29 -0.26 -5.87 28.36
C GLU A 29 1.09 -5.21 27.96
N HIS A 30 1.31 -5.02 26.65
CA HIS A 30 2.50 -4.38 26.08
C HIS A 30 2.29 -2.90 25.69
N SER A 31 1.21 -2.27 26.15
CA SER A 31 0.91 -0.85 25.82
C SER A 31 1.57 0.17 26.76
N GLY A 32 2.11 -0.30 27.88
CA GLY A 32 2.70 0.52 28.94
C GLY A 32 4.09 1.09 28.60
N ARG A 33 4.53 2.10 29.36
CA ARG A 33 5.87 2.67 29.21
C ARG A 33 6.94 1.62 29.52
N GLY A 34 7.90 1.45 28.60
CA GLY A 34 9.03 0.52 28.78
C GLY A 34 8.74 -0.94 28.42
N VAL A 35 7.51 -1.29 28.05
CA VAL A 35 7.11 -2.67 27.67
C VAL A 35 6.57 -2.78 26.23
N ARG A 36 6.55 -1.65 25.49
CA ARG A 36 6.16 -1.62 24.08
C ARG A 36 7.20 -2.30 23.20
N GLY A 37 6.74 -2.93 22.13
CA GLY A 37 7.60 -3.55 21.12
C GLY A 37 8.26 -2.52 20.21
N ASP A 38 9.52 -2.78 19.86
CA ASP A 38 10.24 -2.01 18.84
C ASP A 38 9.68 -2.26 17.43
N VAL A 39 9.29 -3.52 17.21
CA VAL A 39 8.61 -4.01 16.02
C VAL A 39 7.42 -4.84 16.47
N VAL A 40 6.24 -4.55 15.91
CA VAL A 40 5.02 -5.34 16.11
C VAL A 40 4.55 -5.81 14.74
N ASP A 41 4.27 -7.10 14.60
CA ASP A 41 3.80 -7.72 13.36
C ASP A 41 2.46 -8.42 13.59
N ILE A 42 1.44 -7.99 12.85
CA ILE A 42 0.08 -8.51 12.93
C ILE A 42 -0.25 -9.25 11.63
N ASP A 43 -0.26 -10.58 11.70
CA ASP A 43 -0.49 -11.47 10.55
C ASP A 43 -1.68 -12.42 10.80
N PRO A 44 -2.92 -11.93 10.74
CA PRO A 44 -4.10 -12.74 10.95
C PRO A 44 -4.59 -13.41 9.67
N PHE A 45 -5.43 -14.43 9.82
CA PHE A 45 -6.28 -14.88 8.72
C PHE A 45 -7.40 -13.86 8.49
N GLY A 46 -7.45 -13.27 7.29
CA GLY A 46 -8.45 -12.30 6.90
C GLY A 46 -8.02 -10.86 7.18
N SER A 47 -8.85 -10.10 7.89
CA SER A 47 -8.62 -8.67 8.12
C SER A 47 -7.75 -8.39 9.34
N PRO A 48 -6.78 -7.46 9.26
CA PRO A 48 -6.04 -6.96 10.41
C PRO A 48 -6.78 -5.86 11.18
N ALA A 49 -7.88 -5.32 10.65
CA ALA A 49 -8.61 -4.19 11.23
C ALA A 49 -8.97 -4.36 12.73
N PRO A 50 -9.39 -5.55 13.22
CA PRO A 50 -9.72 -5.73 14.65
C PRO A 50 -8.55 -5.47 15.61
N TYR A 51 -7.31 -5.55 15.13
CA TYR A 51 -6.10 -5.45 15.96
C TYR A 51 -5.43 -4.07 15.86
N VAL A 52 -5.94 -3.16 15.03
CA VAL A 52 -5.26 -1.88 14.72
C VAL A 52 -5.02 -1.04 15.98
N ASP A 53 -6.03 -0.86 16.84
CA ASP A 53 -5.91 -0.03 18.06
C ASP A 53 -4.86 -0.59 19.03
N CYS A 54 -4.96 -1.88 19.36
CA CYS A 54 -4.05 -2.50 20.32
C CYS A 54 -2.63 -2.63 19.76
N ALA A 55 -2.47 -2.86 18.45
CA ALA A 55 -1.17 -2.91 17.79
C ALA A 55 -0.46 -1.55 17.79
N ILE A 56 -1.18 -0.45 17.50
CA ILE A 56 -0.62 0.90 17.59
C ILE A 56 -0.17 1.20 19.03
N ARG A 57 -0.98 0.84 20.03
CA ARG A 57 -0.63 1.07 21.45
C ARG A 57 0.55 0.24 21.92
N ALA A 58 0.67 -1.00 21.42
CA ALA A 58 1.76 -1.92 21.76
C ALA A 58 3.07 -1.59 21.04
N THR A 59 3.02 -0.81 19.96
CA THR A 59 4.21 -0.37 19.22
C THR A 59 4.81 0.87 19.89
N ARG A 60 6.12 0.88 20.14
CA ARG A 60 6.78 2.08 20.65
C ARG A 60 6.70 3.20 19.62
N TYR A 61 6.73 4.44 20.08
CA TYR A 61 6.90 5.56 19.15
C TYR A 61 8.27 5.48 18.46
N ASN A 62 8.30 5.80 17.18
CA ASN A 62 9.38 5.54 16.23
C ASN A 62 9.71 4.04 16.02
N GLY A 63 8.89 3.13 16.56
CA GLY A 63 8.90 1.71 16.24
C GLY A 63 8.15 1.41 14.94
N MET A 64 8.27 0.17 14.47
CA MET A 64 7.66 -0.30 13.24
C MET A 64 6.45 -1.20 13.53
N LEU A 65 5.33 -0.91 12.90
CA LEU A 65 4.15 -1.77 12.89
C LEU A 65 3.99 -2.36 11.48
N ALA A 66 3.98 -3.68 11.39
CA ALA A 66 3.64 -4.43 10.19
C ALA A 66 2.23 -5.00 10.32
N MET A 67 1.43 -4.94 9.25
CA MET A 67 0.13 -5.59 9.19
C MET A 67 -0.08 -6.29 7.86
N THR A 68 -0.59 -7.53 7.93
CA THR A 68 -1.01 -8.31 6.76
C THR A 68 -2.54 -8.34 6.66
N ALA A 69 -3.07 -8.21 5.46
CA ALA A 69 -4.47 -8.46 5.13
C ALA A 69 -4.59 -9.53 4.04
N THR A 70 -5.40 -10.56 4.28
CA THR A 70 -5.67 -11.63 3.32
C THR A 70 -7.13 -11.66 2.85
N ASP A 71 -7.99 -10.76 3.35
CA ASP A 71 -9.39 -10.60 2.95
C ASP A 71 -9.55 -9.83 1.62
N LEU A 72 -8.79 -10.24 0.61
CA LEU A 72 -8.64 -9.54 -0.68
C LEU A 72 -9.97 -9.35 -1.44
N GLN A 73 -10.97 -10.21 -1.24
CA GLN A 73 -12.29 -10.04 -1.84
C GLN A 73 -13.03 -8.82 -1.30
N VAL A 74 -12.85 -8.52 0.00
CA VAL A 74 -13.43 -7.33 0.63
C VAL A 74 -12.73 -6.08 0.11
N LEU A 75 -11.40 -6.07 0.17
CA LEU A 75 -10.57 -4.95 -0.25
C LEU A 75 -10.61 -4.70 -1.77
N GLY A 76 -10.71 -5.75 -2.58
CA GLY A 76 -10.81 -5.68 -4.04
C GLY A 76 -12.18 -5.28 -4.59
N GLY A 77 -13.16 -5.00 -3.71
CA GLY A 77 -14.46 -4.45 -4.10
C GLY A 77 -15.53 -5.46 -4.49
N LEU A 78 -15.42 -6.73 -4.10
CA LEU A 78 -16.53 -7.69 -4.22
C LEU A 78 -17.62 -7.42 -3.16
N HIS A 79 -17.21 -6.92 -1.99
CA HIS A 79 -18.09 -6.68 -0.85
C HIS A 79 -17.95 -5.26 -0.28
N ASN A 80 -18.31 -4.24 -1.08
CA ASN A 80 -18.10 -2.81 -0.74
C ASN A 80 -18.63 -2.40 0.63
N LYS A 81 -19.83 -2.83 1.01
CA LYS A 81 -20.42 -2.52 2.33
C LYS A 81 -19.62 -3.15 3.48
N ALA A 82 -19.01 -4.33 3.26
CA ALA A 82 -18.14 -4.95 4.25
C ALA A 82 -16.84 -4.16 4.38
N CYS A 83 -16.23 -3.78 3.26
CA CYS A 83 -15.02 -2.96 3.25
C CYS A 83 -15.21 -1.63 3.98
N GLN A 84 -16.33 -0.93 3.74
CA GLN A 84 -16.66 0.31 4.45
C GLN A 84 -16.78 0.10 5.97
N ARG A 85 -17.38 -1.01 6.43
CA ARG A 85 -17.49 -1.29 7.87
C ARG A 85 -16.15 -1.65 8.51
N ILE A 86 -15.30 -2.39 7.80
CA ILE A 86 -14.05 -2.93 8.33
C ILE A 86 -12.93 -1.87 8.27
N TYR A 87 -12.76 -1.22 7.11
CA TYR A 87 -11.64 -0.31 6.84
C TYR A 87 -12.04 1.18 6.86
N GLY A 88 -13.33 1.51 6.95
CA GLY A 88 -13.80 2.90 6.96
C GLY A 88 -13.81 3.58 5.58
N GLY A 89 -13.42 2.86 4.51
CA GLY A 89 -13.34 3.38 3.15
C GLY A 89 -14.00 2.46 2.12
N THR A 90 -14.34 3.05 0.97
CA THR A 90 -14.97 2.36 -0.16
C THR A 90 -13.90 1.91 -1.15
N PRO A 91 -13.86 0.63 -1.53
CA PRO A 91 -12.95 0.14 -2.58
C PRO A 91 -13.50 0.49 -3.96
N LEU A 92 -12.65 0.40 -4.97
CA LEU A 92 -13.06 0.58 -6.36
C LEU A 92 -12.38 -0.47 -7.23
N LYS A 93 -13.17 -1.08 -8.12
CA LYS A 93 -12.68 -2.09 -9.05
C LYS A 93 -12.01 -1.40 -10.25
N THR A 94 -10.69 -1.36 -10.24
CA THR A 94 -9.85 -0.77 -11.29
C THR A 94 -8.65 -1.67 -11.59
N VAL A 95 -7.87 -1.35 -12.62
CA VAL A 95 -6.60 -2.04 -12.90
C VAL A 95 -5.60 -1.93 -11.74
N TYR A 96 -5.74 -0.89 -10.91
CA TYR A 96 -4.91 -0.59 -9.74
C TYR A 96 -5.62 -0.87 -8.41
N HIS A 97 -6.63 -1.76 -8.40
CA HIS A 97 -7.37 -2.10 -7.18
C HIS A 97 -6.48 -2.59 -6.03
N ALA A 98 -5.38 -3.29 -6.32
CA ALA A 98 -4.42 -3.73 -5.31
C ALA A 98 -3.77 -2.55 -4.55
N GLU A 99 -3.49 -1.45 -5.24
CA GLU A 99 -3.01 -0.22 -4.60
C GLU A 99 -4.13 0.44 -3.77
N ILE A 100 -5.36 0.46 -4.27
CA ILE A 100 -6.52 0.97 -3.52
C ILE A 100 -6.68 0.20 -2.20
N SER A 101 -6.58 -1.13 -2.25
CA SER A 101 -6.63 -2.00 -1.06
C SER A 101 -5.59 -1.61 -0.03
N ILE A 102 -4.33 -1.44 -0.44
CA ILE A 102 -3.25 -1.01 0.46
C ILE A 102 -3.52 0.37 1.05
N ARG A 103 -3.99 1.31 0.22
CA ARG A 103 -4.33 2.67 0.67
C ARG A 103 -5.52 2.66 1.65
N LEU A 104 -6.46 1.73 1.53
CA LEU A 104 -7.55 1.55 2.50
C LEU A 104 -7.04 1.02 3.84
N ILE A 105 -6.10 0.07 3.84
CA ILE A 105 -5.45 -0.41 5.07
C ILE A 105 -4.71 0.75 5.77
N LEU A 106 -3.91 1.51 5.01
CA LEU A 106 -3.21 2.69 5.53
C LEU A 106 -4.17 3.78 6.00
N GLY A 107 -5.30 3.96 5.31
CA GLY A 107 -6.35 4.90 5.72
C GLY A 107 -6.99 4.50 7.05
N CYS A 108 -7.31 3.22 7.23
CA CYS A 108 -7.81 2.67 8.49
C CYS A 108 -6.81 2.87 9.64
N LEU A 109 -5.53 2.56 9.41
CA LEU A 109 -4.43 2.82 10.36
C LEU A 109 -4.35 4.30 10.75
N THR A 110 -4.40 5.20 9.77
CA THR A 110 -4.31 6.65 9.98
C THR A 110 -5.45 7.16 10.83
N GLN A 111 -6.69 6.75 10.52
CA GLN A 111 -7.88 7.14 11.29
C GLN A 111 -7.82 6.67 12.74
N VAL A 112 -7.40 5.42 12.99
CA VAL A 112 -7.29 4.90 14.36
C VAL A 112 -6.13 5.57 15.10
N ALA A 113 -4.96 5.74 14.48
CA ALA A 113 -3.83 6.44 15.09
C ALA A 113 -4.21 7.87 15.50
N GLY A 114 -4.92 8.61 14.65
CA GLY A 114 -5.39 9.96 14.96
C GLY A 114 -6.30 10.01 16.20
N ARG A 115 -7.22 9.04 16.37
CA ARG A 115 -8.07 8.93 17.59
C ARG A 115 -7.26 8.69 18.86
N LEU A 116 -6.07 8.12 18.72
CA LEU A 116 -5.14 7.84 19.82
C LEU A 116 -4.18 9.02 20.10
N GLY A 117 -4.29 10.14 19.37
CA GLY A 117 -3.34 11.23 19.44
C GLY A 117 -1.96 10.89 18.87
N ALA A 118 -1.89 9.85 18.02
CA ALA A 118 -0.68 9.37 17.37
C ALA A 118 -0.72 9.64 15.85
N GLY A 119 0.38 9.38 15.18
CA GLY A 119 0.48 9.40 13.71
C GLY A 119 1.10 8.12 13.18
N ILE A 120 0.98 7.89 11.87
CA ILE A 120 1.70 6.83 11.18
C ILE A 120 2.35 7.39 9.91
N VAL A 121 3.50 6.83 9.54
CA VAL A 121 4.18 7.11 8.26
C VAL A 121 4.45 5.78 7.56
N PRO A 122 3.94 5.54 6.35
CA PRO A 122 4.29 4.37 5.57
C PRO A 122 5.79 4.30 5.28
N LEU A 123 6.39 3.14 5.50
CA LEU A 123 7.79 2.85 5.20
C LEU A 123 7.91 2.02 3.92
N TYR A 124 7.08 1.00 3.82
CA TYR A 124 7.07 0.05 2.72
C TYR A 124 5.70 -0.62 2.64
N VAL A 125 5.33 -1.06 1.44
CA VAL A 125 4.11 -1.84 1.21
C VAL A 125 4.39 -2.97 0.22
N GLU A 126 3.60 -4.03 0.29
CA GLU A 126 3.71 -5.16 -0.61
C GLU A 126 2.31 -5.66 -1.00
N SER A 127 2.15 -5.97 -2.27
CA SER A 127 0.99 -6.67 -2.80
C SER A 127 1.46 -7.95 -3.48
N HIS A 128 1.12 -9.10 -2.91
CA HIS A 128 1.43 -10.39 -3.49
C HIS A 128 0.16 -11.24 -3.56
N MET A 129 0.06 -12.18 -4.51
CA MET A 129 -1.17 -12.89 -4.93
C MET A 129 -2.25 -13.21 -3.86
N HIS A 130 -1.87 -13.46 -2.61
CA HIS A 130 -2.79 -13.86 -1.54
C HIS A 130 -2.86 -12.88 -0.35
N TYR A 131 -2.06 -11.80 -0.36
CA TYR A 131 -2.04 -10.85 0.74
C TYR A 131 -1.58 -9.44 0.34
N HIS A 132 -2.02 -8.47 1.12
CA HIS A 132 -1.45 -7.13 1.15
C HIS A 132 -0.73 -6.94 2.48
N ARG A 133 0.44 -6.30 2.46
CA ARG A 133 1.23 -6.03 3.65
C ARG A 133 1.64 -4.58 3.69
N VAL A 134 1.55 -3.97 4.87
CA VAL A 134 1.97 -2.58 5.10
C VAL A 134 2.93 -2.53 6.27
N TYR A 135 3.96 -1.68 6.15
CA TYR A 135 4.93 -1.42 7.19
C TYR A 135 4.90 0.08 7.47
N VAL A 136 4.61 0.47 8.71
CA VAL A 136 4.47 1.87 9.10
C VAL A 136 5.31 2.18 10.32
N ARG A 137 5.82 3.41 10.40
CA ARG A 137 6.41 3.97 11.62
C ARG A 137 5.31 4.60 12.45
N VAL A 138 5.17 4.22 13.72
CA VAL A 138 4.21 4.83 14.65
C VAL A 138 4.82 6.06 15.30
N LEU A 139 4.12 7.19 15.28
CA LEU A 139 4.60 8.48 15.78
C LEU A 139 3.86 8.91 17.05
N SER A 140 4.55 9.67 17.91
CA SER A 140 3.99 10.19 19.16
C SER A 140 3.02 11.36 18.98
N THR A 141 2.97 11.93 17.78
CA THR A 141 2.10 13.04 17.43
C THR A 141 1.43 12.77 16.10
N PRO A 142 0.21 13.30 15.88
CA PRO A 142 -0.41 13.28 14.56
C PRO A 142 0.48 13.94 13.50
N VAL A 143 0.38 13.47 12.27
CA VAL A 143 0.99 14.05 11.08
C VAL A 143 -0.09 14.67 10.20
N PRO A 144 0.27 15.49 9.18
CA PRO A 144 -0.72 16.02 8.23
C PRO A 144 -1.65 14.92 7.71
N ASP A 145 -2.93 15.26 7.61
CA ASP A 145 -3.96 14.30 7.21
C ASP A 145 -3.80 13.99 5.72
N ASN A 146 -3.23 12.83 5.42
CA ASN A 146 -3.12 12.30 4.06
C ASN A 146 -4.30 11.36 3.74
N LEU A 147 -5.46 11.56 4.37
CA LEU A 147 -6.70 10.90 3.96
C LEU A 147 -7.37 11.67 2.84
N GLY A 148 -7.70 10.97 1.76
CA GLY A 148 -8.38 11.55 0.62
C GLY A 148 -9.16 10.50 -0.16
N TYR A 149 -9.49 10.85 -1.40
CA TYR A 149 -10.23 9.98 -2.30
C TYR A 149 -9.50 9.87 -3.63
N LEU A 150 -9.56 8.68 -4.25
CA LEU A 150 -9.16 8.49 -5.64
C LEU A 150 -10.40 8.46 -6.52
N VAL A 151 -10.36 9.17 -7.64
CA VAL A 151 -11.47 9.29 -8.58
C VAL A 151 -11.03 8.76 -9.94
N GLN A 152 -11.90 7.99 -10.60
CA GLN A 152 -11.71 7.55 -11.98
C GLN A 152 -13.02 7.71 -12.77
N CYS A 153 -12.93 8.26 -13.99
CA CYS A 153 -14.00 8.20 -14.98
C CYS A 153 -13.95 6.82 -15.63
N MET A 154 -15.01 6.02 -15.45
CA MET A 154 -15.04 4.63 -15.91
C MET A 154 -15.17 4.50 -17.43
N SER A 155 -15.46 5.60 -18.13
CA SER A 155 -15.57 5.64 -19.59
C SER A 155 -14.25 5.93 -20.31
N CYS A 156 -13.47 6.93 -19.85
CA CYS A 156 -12.23 7.32 -20.54
C CYS A 156 -10.95 6.97 -19.78
N GLY A 157 -11.05 6.47 -18.54
CA GLY A 157 -9.89 6.10 -17.73
C GLY A 157 -9.15 7.28 -17.08
N SER A 158 -9.59 8.53 -17.27
CA SER A 158 -9.04 9.68 -16.54
C SER A 158 -9.19 9.47 -15.04
N ARG A 159 -8.08 9.58 -14.31
CA ARG A 159 -7.96 9.27 -12.88
C ARG A 159 -7.05 10.26 -12.16
N GLY A 160 -7.22 10.37 -10.86
CA GLY A 160 -6.41 11.21 -9.98
C GLY A 160 -6.92 11.17 -8.55
N ASP A 161 -6.26 11.90 -7.67
CA ASP A 161 -6.84 12.22 -6.36
C ASP A 161 -7.99 13.24 -6.52
N SER A 162 -8.88 13.31 -5.53
CA SER A 162 -10.06 14.17 -5.62
C SER A 162 -9.75 15.66 -5.67
N GLU A 163 -8.59 16.08 -5.17
CA GLU A 163 -8.17 17.49 -5.16
C GLU A 163 -7.64 17.94 -6.54
N HIS A 164 -6.99 17.05 -7.30
CA HIS A 164 -6.41 17.38 -8.61
C HIS A 164 -7.17 16.72 -9.78
N TYR A 165 -8.41 16.27 -9.56
CA TYR A 165 -9.20 15.63 -10.62
C TYR A 165 -9.75 16.65 -11.65
N GLY A 166 -9.08 16.76 -12.80
CA GLY A 166 -9.50 17.59 -13.95
C GLY A 166 -10.31 16.87 -15.04
N GLY A 167 -10.69 15.60 -14.85
CA GLY A 167 -11.27 14.74 -15.91
C GLY A 167 -12.79 14.84 -16.13
N CYS A 168 -13.33 13.97 -17.00
CA CYS A 168 -14.76 13.92 -17.34
C CYS A 168 -15.68 13.68 -16.15
N SER A 169 -16.84 14.35 -16.13
CA SER A 169 -17.85 14.28 -15.07
C SER A 169 -18.76 13.05 -15.12
N ASP A 170 -18.96 12.46 -16.29
CA ASP A 170 -20.21 11.74 -16.57
C ASP A 170 -20.27 10.34 -15.95
N THR A 171 -19.12 9.69 -15.72
CA THR A 171 -19.04 8.32 -15.16
C THR A 171 -18.01 8.20 -14.04
N LYS A 172 -17.94 9.21 -13.17
CA LYS A 172 -17.03 9.27 -12.02
C LYS A 172 -17.37 8.20 -10.98
N SER A 173 -16.40 7.36 -10.65
CA SER A 173 -16.42 6.50 -9.47
C SER A 173 -15.31 6.91 -8.50
N ARG A 174 -15.54 6.68 -7.20
CA ARG A 174 -14.68 7.18 -6.13
C ARG A 174 -14.32 6.07 -5.13
N ALA A 175 -13.04 5.94 -4.83
CA ALA A 175 -12.52 5.13 -3.73
C ALA A 175 -12.14 6.01 -2.54
N GLY A 176 -12.33 5.50 -1.32
CA GLY A 176 -11.91 6.16 -0.07
C GLY A 176 -13.04 6.39 0.95
N PRO A 177 -12.77 7.13 2.05
CA PRO A 177 -11.48 7.75 2.35
C PRO A 177 -10.36 6.71 2.50
N LEU A 178 -9.17 7.04 2.01
CA LEU A 178 -7.98 6.18 1.98
C LEU A 178 -6.71 7.04 2.04
N TRP A 179 -5.56 6.42 2.27
CA TRP A 179 -4.27 7.13 2.24
C TRP A 179 -3.87 7.59 0.83
N VAL A 180 -3.70 8.90 0.62
CA VAL A 180 -3.28 9.48 -0.67
C VAL A 180 -1.79 9.86 -0.72
N GLY A 181 -1.10 9.84 0.43
CA GLY A 181 0.34 10.13 0.50
C GLY A 181 1.24 9.05 -0.12
N GLY A 182 2.55 9.24 0.02
CA GLY A 182 3.57 8.25 -0.38
C GLY A 182 3.42 6.92 0.37
N ILE A 183 3.69 5.81 -0.31
CA ILE A 183 3.58 4.44 0.23
C ILE A 183 4.95 3.74 0.38
N PHE A 184 6.02 4.41 -0.07
CA PHE A 184 7.40 3.96 0.04
C PHE A 184 8.25 5.10 0.62
N ASP A 185 9.04 4.80 1.65
CA ASP A 185 10.08 5.68 2.17
C ASP A 185 11.40 5.36 1.45
N SER A 186 11.91 6.30 0.65
CA SER A 186 13.06 6.05 -0.23
C SER A 186 14.33 5.67 0.53
N GLU A 187 14.54 6.20 1.75
CA GLU A 187 15.69 5.86 2.58
C GLU A 187 15.57 4.44 3.13
N PHE A 188 14.37 4.08 3.61
CA PHE A 188 14.06 2.75 4.10
C PHE A 188 14.21 1.70 3.00
N VAL A 189 13.63 1.94 1.81
CA VAL A 189 13.75 1.01 0.68
C VAL A 189 15.20 0.89 0.22
N ARG A 190 15.95 1.99 0.16
CA ARG A 190 17.40 1.94 -0.15
C ARG A 190 18.17 1.11 0.88
N ALA A 191 17.85 1.23 2.16
CA ALA A 191 18.45 0.39 3.19
C ALA A 191 18.09 -1.09 2.99
N MET A 192 16.84 -1.42 2.62
CA MET A 192 16.43 -2.79 2.30
C MET A 192 17.22 -3.38 1.12
N ILE A 193 17.46 -2.60 0.07
CA ILE A 193 18.27 -3.02 -1.09
C ILE A 193 19.66 -3.48 -0.63
N GLY A 194 20.29 -2.73 0.29
CA GLY A 194 21.61 -3.06 0.85
C GLY A 194 21.64 -4.34 1.70
N HIS A 195 20.48 -4.81 2.20
CA HIS A 195 20.38 -5.98 3.09
C HIS A 195 19.66 -7.18 2.46
N SER A 196 19.11 -7.04 1.25
CA SER A 196 18.32 -8.06 0.56
C SER A 196 19.04 -9.42 0.44
N GLY A 197 20.31 -9.40 0.02
CA GLY A 197 21.09 -10.62 -0.26
C GLY A 197 20.52 -11.53 -1.37
N ASN A 198 19.44 -11.13 -2.04
CA ASN A 198 18.72 -11.91 -3.04
C ASN A 198 18.46 -11.08 -4.31
N ASP A 199 19.04 -11.48 -5.45
CA ASP A 199 18.96 -10.70 -6.70
C ASP A 199 17.53 -10.47 -7.22
N ALA A 200 16.63 -11.43 -7.02
CA ALA A 200 15.24 -11.26 -7.42
C ALA A 200 14.53 -10.22 -6.55
N TYR A 201 14.75 -10.28 -5.24
CA TYR A 201 14.18 -9.33 -4.29
C TYR A 201 14.80 -7.94 -4.43
N THR A 202 16.11 -7.85 -4.67
CA THR A 202 16.81 -6.59 -4.95
C THR A 202 16.22 -5.88 -6.16
N ARG A 203 15.91 -6.61 -7.24
CA ARG A 203 15.23 -6.02 -8.41
C ARG A 203 13.84 -5.51 -8.05
N HIS A 204 13.08 -6.25 -7.24
CA HIS A 204 11.78 -5.79 -6.76
C HIS A 204 11.88 -4.50 -5.95
N LEU A 205 12.81 -4.45 -4.98
CA LEU A 205 13.05 -3.26 -4.18
C LEU A 205 13.53 -2.07 -5.01
N GLN A 206 14.31 -2.29 -6.07
CA GLN A 206 14.70 -1.22 -6.99
C GLN A 206 13.47 -0.62 -7.69
N MET A 207 12.49 -1.44 -8.09
CA MET A 207 11.23 -0.93 -8.64
C MET A 207 10.47 -0.09 -7.61
N CYS A 208 10.37 -0.56 -6.35
CA CYS A 208 9.75 0.18 -5.25
C CYS A 208 10.46 1.51 -4.97
N TYR A 209 11.80 1.53 -5.08
CA TYR A 209 12.61 2.72 -4.90
C TYR A 209 12.40 3.74 -6.05
N ASP A 210 12.36 3.28 -7.30
CA ASP A 210 12.16 4.14 -8.46
C ASP A 210 10.74 4.72 -8.53
N GLU A 211 9.75 4.02 -7.97
CA GLU A 211 8.37 4.53 -7.86
C GLU A 211 8.12 5.34 -6.59
N ALA A 212 9.09 5.43 -5.68
CA ALA A 212 8.98 6.23 -4.47
C ALA A 212 8.91 7.72 -4.83
N GLY A 213 7.75 8.34 -4.60
CA GLY A 213 7.47 9.73 -4.96
C GLY A 213 6.62 9.89 -6.23
N MET A 214 6.30 8.80 -6.91
CA MET A 214 5.34 8.83 -8.01
C MET A 214 3.90 9.01 -7.50
N PRO A 215 3.00 9.61 -8.32
CA PRO A 215 1.62 9.83 -7.92
C PRO A 215 0.87 8.52 -7.65
N PRO A 216 -0.22 8.56 -6.86
CA PRO A 216 -1.12 7.43 -6.70
C PRO A 216 -1.66 6.92 -8.02
N THR A 217 -2.07 5.65 -8.02
CA THR A 217 -2.56 4.91 -9.20
C THR A 217 -1.49 4.61 -10.24
N PHE A 218 -1.82 3.74 -11.18
CA PHE A 218 -0.97 3.38 -12.32
C PHE A 218 -1.83 3.02 -13.52
N TYR A 219 -1.17 2.93 -14.68
CA TYR A 219 -1.73 2.40 -15.93
C TYR A 219 -1.09 1.06 -16.26
N THR A 220 -1.71 0.26 -17.11
CA THR A 220 -1.09 -0.94 -17.68
C THR A 220 -0.92 -0.81 -19.19
N SER A 221 0.06 -1.51 -19.77
CA SER A 221 0.24 -1.52 -21.23
C SER A 221 -1.03 -1.95 -21.97
N ASP A 222 -1.77 -2.92 -21.43
CA ASP A 222 -3.00 -3.44 -22.02
C ASP A 222 -4.14 -2.40 -22.00
N GLU A 223 -4.25 -1.64 -20.91
CA GLU A 223 -5.23 -0.55 -20.78
C GLU A 223 -4.98 0.55 -21.82
N ILE A 224 -3.71 0.93 -22.01
CA ILE A 224 -3.35 1.97 -22.97
C ILE A 224 -3.53 1.48 -24.40
N ALA A 225 -3.06 0.26 -24.72
CA ALA A 225 -3.24 -0.36 -26.03
C ALA A 225 -4.72 -0.42 -26.45
N SER A 226 -5.60 -0.78 -25.51
CA SER A 226 -7.04 -0.77 -25.73
C SER A 226 -7.59 0.63 -26.02
N SER A 227 -7.07 1.66 -25.34
CA SER A 227 -7.48 3.05 -25.50
C SER A 227 -7.09 3.63 -26.86
N ILE A 228 -5.87 3.33 -27.35
CA ILE A 228 -5.38 3.81 -28.65
C ILE A 228 -5.66 2.84 -29.82
N LYS A 229 -6.31 1.70 -29.56
CA LYS A 229 -6.63 0.65 -30.54
C LYS A 229 -5.39 0.12 -31.29
N SER A 230 -4.28 -0.05 -30.59
CA SER A 230 -3.02 -0.60 -31.11
C SER A 230 -2.60 -1.87 -30.37
N GLY A 231 -1.52 -2.52 -30.82
CA GLY A 231 -0.82 -3.53 -30.01
C GLY A 231 -0.07 -2.87 -28.84
N PRO A 232 0.10 -3.56 -27.69
CA PRO A 232 0.79 -2.99 -26.54
C PRO A 232 2.29 -2.82 -26.83
N PRO A 233 2.84 -1.60 -26.74
CA PRO A 233 4.28 -1.40 -26.81
C PRO A 233 4.98 -2.06 -25.61
N PRO A 234 6.27 -2.42 -25.74
CA PRO A 234 7.04 -2.88 -24.59
C PRO A 234 7.06 -1.80 -23.50
N LEU A 235 6.81 -2.20 -22.26
CA LEU A 235 6.71 -1.31 -21.11
C LEU A 235 7.91 -0.38 -20.93
N LYS A 236 9.11 -0.90 -21.17
CA LYS A 236 10.36 -0.10 -21.13
C LYS A 236 10.33 1.03 -22.17
N THR A 237 9.80 0.77 -23.35
CA THR A 237 9.65 1.76 -24.43
C THR A 237 8.62 2.82 -24.04
N MET A 238 7.48 2.42 -23.45
CA MET A 238 6.47 3.36 -22.96
C MET A 238 7.05 4.31 -21.90
N ILE A 239 7.77 3.77 -20.92
CA ILE A 239 8.41 4.57 -19.87
C ILE A 239 9.47 5.52 -20.46
N SER A 240 10.27 5.07 -21.43
CA SER A 240 11.25 5.93 -22.09
C SER A 240 10.57 7.08 -22.83
N ALA A 241 9.54 6.79 -23.64
CA ALA A 241 8.83 7.79 -24.42
C ALA A 241 8.18 8.87 -23.54
N LEU A 242 7.60 8.49 -22.40
CA LEU A 242 7.07 9.45 -21.42
C LEU A 242 8.17 10.35 -20.83
N LYS A 243 9.33 9.76 -20.49
CA LYS A 243 10.48 10.54 -20.00
C LYS A 243 11.03 11.49 -21.06
N ASP A 244 11.12 11.04 -22.31
CA ASP A 244 11.58 11.84 -23.44
C ASP A 244 10.61 13.00 -23.74
N ALA A 245 9.31 12.81 -23.46
CA ALA A 245 8.28 13.85 -23.51
C ALA A 245 8.26 14.77 -22.27
N GLY A 246 9.13 14.54 -21.28
CA GLY A 246 9.29 15.40 -20.09
C GLY A 246 8.45 15.01 -18.87
N PHE A 247 7.75 13.87 -18.92
CA PHE A 247 6.96 13.36 -17.79
C PHE A 247 7.80 12.49 -16.84
N ALA A 248 7.43 12.49 -15.56
CA ALA A 248 7.92 11.47 -14.65
C ALA A 248 7.28 10.13 -15.03
N ALA A 249 8.08 9.05 -15.09
CA ALA A 249 7.56 7.72 -15.32
C ALA A 249 8.42 6.63 -14.64
N SER A 250 7.77 5.62 -14.08
CA SER A 250 8.45 4.48 -13.47
C SER A 250 7.66 3.19 -13.71
N HIS A 251 8.33 2.05 -13.62
CA HIS A 251 7.65 0.77 -13.44
C HIS A 251 6.96 0.74 -12.06
N THR A 252 5.94 -0.10 -11.88
CA THR A 252 5.30 -0.27 -10.56
C THR A 252 5.44 -1.70 -10.04
N SER A 253 5.70 -1.84 -8.74
CA SER A 253 5.75 -3.13 -8.05
C SER A 253 4.40 -3.87 -8.03
N PHE A 254 3.30 -3.17 -8.30
CA PHE A 254 1.93 -3.72 -8.27
C PHE A 254 1.53 -4.52 -9.51
N SER A 255 2.21 -4.33 -10.65
CA SER A 255 1.82 -4.98 -11.90
C SER A 255 3.02 -5.20 -12.83
N PRO A 256 3.22 -6.42 -13.38
CA PRO A 256 4.28 -6.68 -14.35
C PRO A 256 4.23 -5.78 -15.58
N THR A 257 3.03 -5.38 -16.02
CA THR A 257 2.80 -4.51 -17.18
C THR A 257 2.44 -3.07 -16.79
N GLY A 258 2.56 -2.72 -15.50
CA GLY A 258 2.11 -1.44 -14.97
C GLY A 258 3.20 -0.37 -14.94
N PHE A 259 2.81 0.88 -15.12
CA PHE A 259 3.69 2.04 -14.93
C PHE A 259 2.95 3.20 -14.27
N ARG A 260 3.70 4.00 -13.49
CA ARG A 260 3.23 5.27 -12.93
C ARG A 260 3.72 6.41 -13.80
N THR A 261 2.95 7.50 -13.83
CA THR A 261 3.36 8.77 -14.45
C THR A 261 2.54 9.92 -13.88
N ASP A 262 3.09 11.13 -13.95
CA ASP A 262 2.39 12.39 -13.69
C ASP A 262 1.62 12.91 -14.93
N ALA A 263 1.78 12.26 -16.09
CA ALA A 263 1.03 12.55 -17.31
C ALA A 263 -0.46 12.21 -17.16
N SER A 264 -1.33 13.01 -17.80
CA SER A 264 -2.75 12.66 -17.90
C SER A 264 -2.96 11.48 -18.85
N ILE A 265 -4.10 10.80 -18.77
CA ILE A 265 -4.43 9.71 -19.73
C ILE A 265 -4.42 10.21 -21.19
N GLY A 266 -4.76 11.49 -21.43
CA GLY A 266 -4.69 12.09 -22.76
C GLY A 266 -3.25 12.17 -23.25
N ASP A 267 -2.37 12.76 -22.43
CA ASP A 267 -0.94 12.88 -22.75
C ASP A 267 -0.29 11.49 -22.94
N VAL A 268 -0.65 10.51 -22.10
CA VAL A 268 -0.17 9.13 -22.25
C VAL A 268 -0.60 8.57 -23.61
N CYS A 269 -1.87 8.69 -23.99
CA CYS A 269 -2.35 8.22 -25.28
C CYS A 269 -1.68 8.94 -26.45
N ASP A 270 -1.47 10.25 -26.36
CA ASP A 270 -0.85 11.05 -27.42
C ASP A 270 0.63 10.68 -27.62
N VAL A 271 1.37 10.49 -26.53
CA VAL A 271 2.76 9.99 -26.58
C VAL A 271 2.80 8.62 -27.22
N MET A 272 1.94 7.68 -26.78
CA MET A 272 1.94 6.31 -27.31
C MET A 272 1.49 6.23 -28.78
N ALA A 273 0.58 7.10 -29.22
CA ALA A 273 0.13 7.16 -30.62
C ALA A 273 1.18 7.76 -31.56
N SER A 274 2.17 8.46 -31.02
CA SER A 274 3.25 9.11 -31.77
C SER A 274 4.53 8.27 -31.87
N MET A 275 4.54 7.08 -31.24
CA MET A 275 5.64 6.11 -31.26
C MET A 275 5.59 5.19 -32.48
#